data_AF-A0A7G2TN29-F1
#
_entry.id   AF-A0A7G2TN29-F1
#
_cell.length_a   1.000
_cell.length_b   1.000
_cell.length_c   1.000
_cell.angle_alpha   90.00
_cell.angle_beta   90.00
_cell.angle_gamma   90.00
#
_symmetry.space_group_name_H-M   'P 1'
#
loop_
_entity.id
_entity.type
_entity.pdbx_description
1 polymer ?
#
loop_
_entity_poly.entity_id
_entity_poly.type
_entity_poly.pdbx_seq_one_letter_code
_entity_poly.pdbx_strand_id
1 'polypeptide(L)'
;MSKPLLALALGASLLGLPAAAESHDHAHDHADAQSHEHAHGDDDIYRGYFDDAQIANRALSDWEGDWQSVYPLLGDGTLDPVMQHKAEHGDKSAEEYRAYYETGYATDVDRILIEGNEVTFFGPEGSVSGSYADDGYEVLTYAKGNRGVRFIFRKDAGDAAAPAYIQFSDHIIAPQKAGHYHLYWGEDRAALLEEVTNWPTYYPASLTGNEVAAEMMAH
;
A
#
# COMPACT_ATOMS: atom_id res chain seq x y z
N MET A 1 55.50 -13.30 1.78
CA MET A 1 56.20 -13.61 0.51
C MET A 1 55.14 -13.61 -0.58
N SER A 2 55.19 -12.94 -1.72
CA SER A 2 55.91 -11.78 -2.26
C SER A 2 55.10 -11.47 -3.53
N LYS A 3 54.53 -10.26 -3.68
CA LYS A 3 54.22 -9.74 -5.04
C LYS A 3 55.54 -9.35 -5.69
N PRO A 4 55.67 -9.37 -7.04
CA PRO A 4 55.65 -8.06 -7.71
C PRO A 4 55.21 -8.02 -9.21
N LEU A 5 54.72 -6.83 -9.62
CA LEU A 5 55.06 -6.03 -10.84
C LEU A 5 54.84 -6.61 -12.27
N LEU A 6 54.63 -5.86 -13.38
CA LEU A 6 54.47 -4.44 -13.79
C LEU A 6 54.36 -4.41 -15.34
N ALA A 7 53.88 -3.29 -15.90
CA ALA A 7 54.19 -2.67 -17.20
C ALA A 7 53.47 -3.21 -18.46
N LEU A 8 52.67 -2.42 -19.19
CA LEU A 8 52.90 -1.18 -19.98
C LEU A 8 53.58 -1.44 -21.34
N ALA A 9 52.86 -1.18 -22.44
CA ALA A 9 53.45 -0.88 -23.74
C ALA A 9 52.59 0.13 -24.52
N LEU A 10 53.20 1.28 -24.81
CA LEU A 10 52.80 2.37 -25.68
C LEU A 10 53.14 2.02 -27.14
N GLY A 11 52.33 2.45 -28.11
CA GLY A 11 52.65 2.36 -29.54
C GLY A 11 52.01 3.52 -30.32
N ALA A 12 52.85 4.37 -30.90
CA ALA A 12 52.55 5.71 -31.39
C ALA A 12 52.21 5.79 -32.91
N SER A 13 51.29 6.71 -33.23
CA SER A 13 51.32 7.73 -34.31
C SER A 13 51.33 7.38 -35.81
N LEU A 14 50.36 7.95 -36.55
CA LEU A 14 50.52 8.47 -37.91
C LEU A 14 49.60 9.69 -38.17
N LEU A 15 50.19 10.72 -38.79
CA LEU A 15 49.66 12.06 -39.08
C LEU A 15 48.81 12.12 -40.37
N GLY A 16 47.83 13.03 -40.40
CA GLY A 16 47.19 13.55 -41.63
C GLY A 16 46.01 14.50 -41.34
N LEU A 17 46.17 15.80 -41.64
CA LEU A 17 45.12 16.86 -41.72
C LEU A 17 44.89 17.22 -43.20
N PRO A 18 43.88 18.03 -43.64
CA PRO A 18 42.72 18.63 -42.93
C PRO A 18 41.35 18.49 -43.65
N ALA A 19 40.31 19.01 -42.97
CA ALA A 19 39.08 19.64 -43.50
C ALA A 19 37.89 18.77 -43.98
N ALA A 20 36.88 18.66 -43.12
CA ALA A 20 35.49 19.01 -43.42
C ALA A 20 34.79 19.32 -42.09
N ALA A 21 34.04 20.42 -42.05
CA ALA A 21 33.18 20.76 -40.93
C ALA A 21 31.88 19.95 -41.07
N GLU A 22 31.55 19.15 -40.05
CA GLU A 22 30.20 18.67 -39.81
C GLU A 22 29.87 18.91 -38.33
N SER A 23 28.87 19.75 -38.11
CA SER A 23 28.21 19.97 -36.85
C SER A 23 27.41 18.71 -36.49
N HIS A 24 27.87 17.95 -35.50
CA HIS A 24 27.05 16.92 -34.87
C HIS A 24 26.34 17.53 -33.68
N ASP A 25 25.06 17.83 -33.88
CA ASP A 25 24.11 18.04 -32.80
C ASP A 25 24.02 16.77 -31.95
N HIS A 26 24.38 16.88 -30.68
CA HIS A 26 24.09 15.85 -29.69
C HIS A 26 22.61 15.96 -29.33
N ALA A 27 21.78 15.25 -30.08
CA ALA A 27 20.43 14.94 -29.66
C ALA A 27 20.52 14.10 -28.37
N HIS A 28 20.00 14.66 -27.28
CA HIS A 28 19.76 13.92 -26.06
C HIS A 28 18.69 12.87 -26.34
N ASP A 29 19.10 11.60 -26.38
CA ASP A 29 18.18 10.47 -26.26
C ASP A 29 17.51 10.59 -24.89
N HIS A 30 16.23 10.93 -24.90
CA HIS A 30 15.38 10.89 -23.73
C HIS A 30 15.16 9.43 -23.37
N ALA A 31 15.84 9.00 -22.31
CA ALA A 31 15.53 7.77 -21.61
C ALA A 31 14.03 7.73 -21.29
N ASP A 32 13.43 6.57 -21.59
CA ASP A 32 12.05 6.19 -21.30
C ASP A 32 11.56 6.74 -19.96
N ALA A 33 10.80 7.83 -20.02
CA ALA A 33 9.79 8.09 -19.01
C ALA A 33 8.69 7.07 -19.29
N GLN A 34 8.67 6.00 -18.50
CA GLN A 34 7.52 5.10 -18.45
C GLN A 34 6.31 5.93 -18.03
N SER A 35 5.55 6.41 -19.01
CA SER A 35 4.19 6.85 -18.80
C SER A 35 3.43 5.64 -18.29
N HIS A 36 3.01 5.69 -17.03
CA HIS A 36 1.99 4.80 -16.51
C HIS A 36 0.73 5.02 -17.34
N GLU A 37 0.57 4.27 -18.42
CA GLU A 37 -0.72 4.09 -19.08
C GLU A 37 -1.60 3.32 -18.09
N HIS A 38 -2.22 4.03 -17.16
CA HIS A 38 -3.33 3.50 -16.39
C HIS A 38 -4.43 3.18 -17.40
N ALA A 39 -4.59 1.89 -17.69
CA ALA A 39 -5.74 1.41 -18.42
C ALA A 39 -6.97 1.93 -17.67
N HIS A 40 -7.91 2.56 -18.38
CA HIS A 40 -9.10 3.20 -17.78
C HIS A 40 -9.91 2.32 -16.81
N GLY A 41 -9.67 1.00 -16.76
CA GLY A 41 -10.32 0.08 -15.82
C GLY A 41 -9.73 0.06 -14.41
N ASP A 42 -8.45 0.42 -14.20
CA ASP A 42 -7.81 0.32 -12.88
C ASP A 42 -8.37 1.39 -11.91
N ASP A 43 -8.58 2.60 -12.42
CA ASP A 43 -9.19 3.70 -11.65
C ASP A 43 -10.65 3.40 -11.27
N ASP A 44 -11.41 2.75 -12.16
CA ASP A 44 -12.80 2.37 -11.90
C ASP A 44 -12.88 1.28 -10.83
N ILE A 45 -12.02 0.26 -10.90
CA ILE A 45 -11.91 -0.78 -9.87
C ILE A 45 -11.58 -0.16 -8.52
N TYR A 46 -10.57 0.71 -8.48
CA TYR A 46 -10.13 1.40 -7.25
C TYR A 46 -11.27 2.19 -6.60
N ARG A 47 -12.12 2.82 -7.43
CA ARG A 47 -13.31 3.58 -7.00
C ARG A 47 -14.53 2.71 -6.71
N GLY A 48 -14.43 1.39 -6.84
CA GLY A 48 -15.46 0.44 -6.50
C GLY A 48 -16.47 0.15 -7.61
N TYR A 49 -16.09 0.33 -8.88
CA TYR A 49 -16.91 0.03 -10.05
C TYR A 49 -16.28 -1.11 -10.85
N PHE A 50 -16.79 -2.33 -10.65
CA PHE A 50 -16.28 -3.54 -11.29
C PHE A 50 -17.36 -4.63 -11.36
N ASP A 51 -17.18 -5.55 -12.31
CA ASP A 51 -17.99 -6.74 -12.49
C ASP A 51 -17.46 -7.92 -11.65
N ASP A 52 -18.36 -8.80 -11.20
CA ASP A 52 -18.01 -9.97 -10.38
C ASP A 52 -17.01 -10.91 -11.07
N ALA A 53 -17.05 -10.98 -12.40
CA ALA A 53 -16.14 -11.79 -13.19
C ALA A 53 -14.68 -11.32 -13.16
N GLN A 54 -14.43 -10.10 -12.68
CA GLN A 54 -13.08 -9.54 -12.52
C GLN A 54 -12.46 -9.89 -11.16
N ILE A 55 -13.26 -10.39 -10.21
CA ILE A 55 -12.80 -10.70 -8.86
C ILE A 55 -12.10 -12.05 -8.86
N ALA A 56 -10.94 -12.13 -8.21
CA ALA A 56 -10.20 -13.36 -8.02
C ALA A 56 -9.71 -13.50 -6.58
N ASN A 57 -9.63 -14.74 -6.09
CA ASN A 57 -9.06 -15.03 -4.78
C ASN A 57 -7.63 -14.48 -4.67
N ARG A 58 -7.27 -14.02 -3.48
CA ARG A 58 -5.96 -13.47 -3.15
C ARG A 58 -5.36 -14.23 -1.99
N ALA A 59 -4.06 -14.45 -2.05
CA ALA A 59 -3.33 -15.12 -0.97
C ALA A 59 -2.89 -14.09 0.09
N LEU A 60 -2.72 -14.51 1.35
CA LEU A 60 -2.24 -13.62 2.42
C LEU A 60 -0.89 -12.96 2.08
N SER A 61 -0.08 -13.61 1.24
CA SER A 61 1.17 -13.07 0.72
C SER A 61 1.00 -11.74 -0.02
N ASP A 62 -0.19 -11.40 -0.53
CA ASP A 62 -0.44 -10.10 -1.16
C ASP A 62 -0.29 -8.93 -0.17
N TRP A 63 -0.42 -9.20 1.13
CA TRP A 63 -0.22 -8.25 2.23
C TRP A 63 1.05 -8.52 3.06
N GLU A 64 1.92 -9.44 2.62
CA GLU A 64 3.18 -9.72 3.32
C GLU A 64 4.04 -8.47 3.46
N GLY A 65 4.50 -8.20 4.67
CA GLY A 65 5.25 -6.99 4.98
C GLY A 65 5.10 -6.53 6.43
N ASP A 66 5.73 -5.41 6.72
CA ASP A 66 5.67 -4.70 8.00
C ASP A 66 4.90 -3.40 7.81
N TRP A 67 3.92 -3.15 8.66
CA TRP A 67 2.89 -2.15 8.44
C TRP A 67 2.67 -1.29 9.68
N GLN A 68 2.52 0.02 9.47
CA GLN A 68 2.23 1.01 10.52
C GLN A 68 0.80 1.52 10.42
N SER A 69 0.13 1.69 11.56
CA SER A 69 -1.17 2.37 11.64
C SER A 69 -1.00 3.84 11.32
N VAL A 70 -1.96 4.41 10.58
CA VAL A 70 -2.01 5.86 10.31
C VAL A 70 -2.67 6.65 11.44
N TYR A 71 -3.27 5.98 12.43
CA TYR A 71 -3.99 6.65 13.52
C TYR A 71 -3.10 7.61 14.34
N PRO A 72 -1.86 7.24 14.72
CA PRO A 72 -0.95 8.18 15.40
C PRO A 72 -0.63 9.42 14.54
N LEU A 73 -0.50 9.26 13.22
CA LEU A 73 -0.22 10.35 12.27
C LEU A 73 -1.40 11.33 12.14
N LEU A 74 -2.62 10.84 12.30
CA LEU A 74 -3.78 11.73 12.42
C LEU A 74 -3.72 12.48 13.76
N GLY A 75 -3.46 11.76 14.85
CA GLY A 75 -3.43 12.30 16.20
C GLY A 75 -2.40 13.41 16.41
N ASP A 76 -1.20 13.27 15.85
CA ASP A 76 -0.11 14.24 16.00
C ASP A 76 -0.17 15.42 15.00
N GLY A 77 -1.12 15.39 14.06
CA GLY A 77 -1.34 16.45 13.06
C GLY A 77 -0.56 16.27 11.76
N THR A 78 0.24 15.20 11.61
CA THR A 78 0.97 14.90 10.37
C THR A 78 0.04 14.81 9.15
N LEU A 79 -1.17 14.30 9.34
CA LEU A 79 -2.18 14.19 8.26
C LEU A 79 -3.07 15.42 8.09
N ASP A 80 -2.84 16.53 8.81
CA ASP A 80 -3.65 17.75 8.65
C ASP A 80 -3.64 18.30 7.20
N PRO A 81 -2.52 18.30 6.45
CA PRO A 81 -2.52 18.69 5.04
C PRO A 81 -3.41 17.81 4.17
N VAL A 82 -3.52 16.51 4.48
CA VAL A 82 -4.41 15.59 3.76
C VAL A 82 -5.87 16.00 3.97
N MET A 83 -6.25 16.36 5.20
CA MET A 83 -7.61 16.82 5.51
C MET A 83 -7.93 18.13 4.80
N GLN A 84 -6.98 19.07 4.74
CA GLN A 84 -7.11 20.31 3.98
C GLN A 84 -7.29 20.04 2.49
N HIS A 85 -6.45 19.18 1.91
CA HIS A 85 -6.53 18.80 0.51
C HIS A 85 -7.89 18.17 0.16
N LYS A 86 -8.42 17.28 1.02
CA LYS A 86 -9.75 16.68 0.83
C LYS A 86 -10.88 17.70 1.00
N ALA A 87 -10.72 18.71 1.86
CA ALA A 87 -11.69 19.80 2.01
C ALA A 87 -11.76 20.71 0.77
N GLU A 88 -10.63 20.95 0.08
CA GLU A 88 -10.60 21.75 -1.16
C GLU A 88 -11.39 21.11 -2.31
N HIS A 89 -11.47 19.78 -2.34
CA HIS A 89 -12.08 19.00 -3.42
C HIS A 89 -13.37 18.27 -3.00
N GLY A 90 -13.81 18.47 -1.76
CA GLY A 90 -14.80 17.64 -1.08
C GLY A 90 -16.09 18.35 -0.68
N ASP A 91 -16.91 17.65 0.11
CA ASP A 91 -18.19 18.15 0.62
C ASP A 91 -18.17 18.52 2.12
N LYS A 92 -16.99 18.51 2.75
CA LYS A 92 -16.80 18.74 4.20
C LYS A 92 -15.67 19.71 4.47
N SER A 93 -15.68 20.33 5.65
CA SER A 93 -14.52 21.05 6.16
C SER A 93 -13.36 20.10 6.51
N ALA A 94 -12.16 20.64 6.69
CA ALA A 94 -11.02 19.86 7.13
C ALA A 94 -11.25 19.26 8.52
N GLU A 95 -11.93 19.97 9.44
CA GLU A 95 -12.27 19.44 10.76
C GLU A 95 -13.30 18.31 10.70
N GLU A 96 -14.30 18.43 9.82
CA GLU A 96 -15.29 17.37 9.60
C GLU A 96 -14.67 16.12 8.98
N TYR A 97 -13.73 16.28 8.03
CA TYR A 97 -12.93 15.17 7.53
C TYR A 97 -12.08 14.55 8.63
N ARG A 98 -11.38 15.37 9.42
CA ARG A 98 -10.57 14.87 10.54
C ARG A 98 -11.41 14.02 11.49
N ALA A 99 -12.59 14.48 11.89
CA ALA A 99 -13.49 13.71 12.77
C ALA A 99 -13.98 12.40 12.12
N TYR A 100 -14.28 12.42 10.82
CA TYR A 100 -14.64 11.22 10.07
C TYR A 100 -13.50 10.19 10.06
N TYR A 101 -12.28 10.62 9.70
CA TYR A 101 -11.10 9.75 9.68
C TYR A 101 -10.61 9.35 11.08
N GLU A 102 -10.88 10.15 12.11
CA GLU A 102 -10.60 9.77 13.50
C GLU A 102 -11.42 8.56 13.92
N THR A 103 -12.70 8.50 13.53
CA THR A 103 -13.53 7.31 13.75
C THR A 103 -13.06 6.14 12.88
N GLY A 104 -12.74 6.42 11.62
CA GLY A 104 -12.27 5.41 10.67
C GLY A 104 -10.97 4.74 11.10
N TYR A 105 -9.95 5.51 11.46
CA TYR A 105 -8.61 4.99 11.74
C TYR A 105 -8.41 4.51 13.17
N ALA A 106 -9.30 4.85 14.11
CA ALA A 106 -9.12 4.51 15.52
C ALA A 106 -8.78 3.03 15.74
N THR A 107 -7.65 2.78 16.37
CA THR A 107 -7.17 1.46 16.79
C THR A 107 -6.09 1.64 17.85
N ASP A 108 -5.92 0.61 18.69
CA ASP A 108 -4.78 0.46 19.61
C ASP A 108 -3.68 -0.48 19.05
N VAL A 109 -3.87 -1.01 17.83
CA VAL A 109 -2.88 -1.84 17.14
C VAL A 109 -2.06 -0.96 16.19
N ASP A 110 -0.90 -0.52 16.68
CA ASP A 110 -0.05 0.46 15.98
C ASP A 110 0.78 -0.15 14.84
N ARG A 111 1.02 -1.47 14.88
CA ARG A 111 1.81 -2.18 13.87
C ARG A 111 1.25 -3.57 13.59
N ILE A 112 1.35 -4.00 12.35
CA ILE A 112 1.03 -5.34 11.90
C ILE A 112 2.25 -5.90 11.15
N LEU A 113 2.68 -7.11 11.48
CA LEU A 113 3.70 -7.84 10.74
C LEU A 113 3.07 -9.09 10.12
N ILE A 114 3.24 -9.25 8.82
CA ILE A 114 2.72 -10.38 8.04
C ILE A 114 3.90 -11.09 7.40
N GLU A 115 4.13 -12.34 7.80
CA GLU A 115 5.22 -13.19 7.31
C GLU A 115 4.68 -14.58 6.95
N GLY A 116 4.59 -14.86 5.65
CA GLY A 116 3.95 -16.08 5.15
C GLY A 116 2.48 -16.16 5.59
N ASN A 117 2.17 -17.13 6.45
CA ASN A 117 0.81 -17.32 6.99
C ASN A 117 0.62 -16.74 8.40
N GLU A 118 1.66 -16.14 8.99
CA GLU A 118 1.59 -15.57 10.33
C GLU A 118 1.29 -14.07 10.27
N VAL A 119 0.35 -13.63 11.12
CA VAL A 119 0.02 -12.23 11.32
C VAL A 119 0.22 -11.91 12.80
N THR A 120 1.07 -10.91 13.07
CA THR A 120 1.37 -10.42 14.43
C THR A 120 0.82 -9.01 14.61
N PHE A 121 0.02 -8.82 15.64
CA PHE A 121 -0.61 -7.56 16.03
C PHE A 121 0.16 -6.97 17.21
N PHE A 122 0.64 -5.75 17.10
CA PHE A 122 1.36 -5.06 18.17
C PHE A 122 0.47 -3.96 18.76
N GLY A 123 0.10 -4.11 20.02
CA GLY A 123 -0.70 -3.14 20.77
C GLY A 123 -0.12 -2.83 22.16
N PRO A 124 -0.86 -2.08 22.99
CA PRO A 124 -0.37 -1.61 24.28
C PRO A 124 -0.09 -2.73 25.29
N GLU A 125 -0.78 -3.87 25.18
CA GLU A 125 -0.58 -5.03 26.06
C GLU A 125 0.53 -5.98 25.58
N GLY A 126 1.21 -5.63 24.49
CA GLY A 126 2.23 -6.46 23.84
C GLY A 126 1.78 -6.91 22.45
N SER A 127 2.37 -8.01 21.98
CA SER A 127 2.04 -8.59 20.68
C SER A 127 1.29 -9.91 20.82
N VAL A 128 0.34 -10.16 19.93
CA VAL A 128 -0.33 -11.45 19.75
C VAL A 128 -0.18 -11.89 18.30
N SER A 129 0.01 -13.19 18.08
CA SER A 129 0.24 -13.75 16.75
C SER A 129 -0.74 -14.88 16.43
N GLY A 130 -1.18 -14.94 15.18
CA GLY A 130 -2.01 -16.02 14.66
C GLY A 130 -1.49 -16.50 13.31
N SER A 131 -1.62 -17.80 13.05
CA SER A 131 -1.50 -18.34 11.70
C SER A 131 -2.87 -18.41 11.06
N TYR A 132 -3.01 -17.88 9.85
CA TYR A 132 -4.27 -17.68 9.17
C TYR A 132 -4.33 -18.45 7.86
N ALA A 133 -5.51 -19.03 7.57
CA ALA A 133 -5.84 -19.66 6.30
C ALA A 133 -6.94 -18.89 5.57
N ASP A 134 -6.92 -19.00 4.24
CA ASP A 134 -7.94 -18.43 3.36
C ASP A 134 -9.35 -18.92 3.75
N ASP A 135 -10.29 -17.97 3.88
CA ASP A 135 -11.71 -18.20 4.13
C ASP A 135 -12.57 -17.49 3.06
N GLY A 136 -11.98 -17.25 1.88
CA GLY A 136 -12.62 -16.69 0.70
C GLY A 136 -12.77 -15.17 0.75
N TYR A 137 -13.73 -14.65 -0.01
CA TYR A 137 -14.03 -13.23 -0.07
C TYR A 137 -15.54 -12.96 -0.05
N GLU A 138 -15.91 -11.74 0.30
CA GLU A 138 -17.28 -11.24 0.24
C GLU A 138 -17.32 -9.91 -0.50
N VAL A 139 -18.36 -9.70 -1.30
CA VAL A 139 -18.54 -8.44 -2.05
C VAL A 139 -19.61 -7.60 -1.39
N LEU A 140 -19.21 -6.41 -0.95
CA LEU A 140 -20.08 -5.43 -0.30
C LEU A 140 -20.56 -4.42 -1.35
N THR A 141 -21.84 -4.04 -1.27
CA THR A 141 -22.41 -2.93 -2.03
C THR A 141 -22.79 -1.81 -1.07
N TYR A 142 -22.19 -0.64 -1.24
CA TYR A 142 -22.43 0.51 -0.37
C TYR A 142 -23.63 1.34 -0.85
N ALA A 143 -24.14 2.21 0.03
CA ALA A 143 -25.34 3.00 -0.25
C ALA A 143 -25.22 3.91 -1.49
N LYS A 144 -24.00 4.33 -1.85
CA LYS A 144 -23.74 5.14 -3.06
C LYS A 144 -23.65 4.30 -4.34
N GLY A 145 -23.79 2.98 -4.26
CA GLY A 145 -23.72 2.04 -5.38
C GLY A 145 -22.30 1.56 -5.72
N ASN A 146 -21.26 2.19 -5.17
CA ASN A 146 -19.91 1.66 -5.23
C ASN A 146 -19.79 0.39 -4.39
N ARG A 147 -18.79 -0.43 -4.72
CA ARG A 147 -18.60 -1.77 -4.17
C ARG A 147 -17.20 -1.92 -3.57
N GLY A 148 -17.04 -2.90 -2.69
CA GLY A 148 -15.75 -3.28 -2.11
C GLY A 148 -15.67 -4.79 -1.94
N VAL A 149 -14.46 -5.34 -1.92
CA VAL A 149 -14.22 -6.76 -1.68
C VAL A 149 -13.51 -6.92 -0.35
N ARG A 150 -14.04 -7.78 0.53
CA ARG A 150 -13.38 -8.21 1.77
C ARG A 150 -12.73 -9.55 1.53
N PHE A 151 -11.41 -9.63 1.62
CA PHE A 151 -10.67 -10.90 1.59
C PHE A 151 -10.51 -11.41 3.03
N ILE A 152 -10.99 -12.60 3.31
CA ILE A 152 -11.21 -13.09 4.66
C ILE A 152 -10.23 -14.22 4.95
N PHE A 153 -9.62 -14.15 6.13
CA PHE A 153 -8.77 -15.22 6.64
C PHE A 153 -9.21 -15.62 8.04
N ARG A 154 -9.18 -16.92 8.30
CA ARG A 154 -9.53 -17.53 9.58
C ARG A 154 -8.28 -18.00 10.30
N LYS A 155 -8.20 -17.73 11.60
CA LYS A 155 -7.10 -18.22 12.45
C LYS A 155 -7.19 -19.73 12.60
N ASP A 156 -6.12 -20.42 12.23
CA ASP A 156 -5.95 -21.87 12.39
C ASP A 156 -5.18 -22.21 13.67
N ALA A 157 -4.17 -21.41 14.00
CA ALA A 157 -3.28 -21.64 15.14
C ALA A 157 -2.71 -20.31 15.67
N GLY A 158 -1.96 -20.37 16.78
CA GLY A 158 -1.33 -19.23 17.41
C GLY A 158 -1.94 -18.88 18.76
N ASP A 159 -1.74 -17.64 19.19
CA ASP A 159 -2.18 -17.17 20.49
C ASP A 159 -3.70 -17.19 20.62
N ALA A 160 -4.19 -17.55 21.80
CA ALA A 160 -5.62 -17.54 22.09
C ALA A 160 -6.23 -16.14 21.89
N ALA A 161 -5.46 -15.08 22.20
CA ALA A 161 -5.88 -13.69 22.12
C ALA A 161 -5.79 -13.09 20.70
N ALA A 162 -5.12 -13.75 19.74
CA ALA A 162 -5.14 -13.29 18.35
C ALA A 162 -6.57 -13.40 17.77
N PRO A 163 -7.02 -12.50 16.89
CA PRO A 163 -8.39 -12.53 16.37
C PRO A 163 -8.74 -13.83 15.63
N ALA A 164 -9.93 -14.39 15.83
CA ALA A 164 -10.35 -15.59 15.08
C ALA A 164 -10.52 -15.34 13.58
N TYR A 165 -10.88 -14.12 13.18
CA TYR A 165 -11.05 -13.71 11.79
C TYR A 165 -10.36 -12.38 11.53
N ILE A 166 -9.79 -12.26 10.34
CA ILE A 166 -9.32 -10.99 9.78
C ILE A 166 -9.87 -10.80 8.37
N GLN A 167 -10.14 -9.56 7.99
CA GLN A 167 -10.66 -9.19 6.68
C GLN A 167 -9.91 -7.99 6.13
N PHE A 168 -9.34 -8.13 4.93
CA PHE A 168 -8.64 -7.07 4.23
C PHE A 168 -9.54 -6.40 3.20
N SER A 169 -9.39 -5.08 3.06
CA SER A 169 -9.94 -4.28 1.97
C SER A 169 -8.92 -3.22 1.57
N ASP A 170 -8.45 -3.25 0.32
CA ASP A 170 -7.33 -2.42 -0.15
C ASP A 170 -7.54 -1.88 -1.57
N HIS A 171 -8.80 -1.82 -2.02
CA HIS A 171 -9.20 -1.36 -3.36
C HIS A 171 -8.73 -2.26 -4.52
N ILE A 172 -8.12 -3.41 -4.23
CA ILE A 172 -7.67 -4.40 -5.22
C ILE A 172 -8.59 -5.61 -5.17
N ILE A 173 -9.05 -6.10 -6.34
CA ILE A 173 -10.03 -7.19 -6.43
C ILE A 173 -9.47 -8.52 -6.97
N ALA A 174 -8.18 -8.56 -7.32
CA ALA A 174 -7.49 -9.72 -7.90
C ALA A 174 -6.01 -9.75 -7.45
N PRO A 175 -5.26 -10.85 -7.62
CA PRO A 175 -3.88 -10.99 -7.13
C PRO A 175 -2.96 -9.82 -7.48
N GLN A 176 -2.57 -9.07 -6.45
CA GLN A 176 -1.67 -7.91 -6.54
C GLN A 176 -1.21 -7.55 -5.13
N LYS A 177 0.04 -7.06 -5.02
CA LYS A 177 0.60 -6.56 -3.77
C LYS A 177 -0.12 -5.31 -3.28
N ALA A 178 -0.48 -5.27 -2.01
CA ALA A 178 -1.12 -4.11 -1.40
C ALA A 178 -0.14 -2.94 -1.28
N GLY A 179 -0.62 -1.72 -1.56
CA GLY A 179 0.10 -0.48 -1.26
C GLY A 179 -0.23 0.04 0.14
N HIS A 180 -1.49 -0.07 0.53
CA HIS A 180 -2.03 0.15 1.87
C HIS A 180 -3.27 -0.74 2.03
N TYR A 181 -3.83 -0.86 3.23
CA TYR A 181 -5.09 -1.58 3.41
C TYR A 181 -5.87 -1.11 4.62
N HIS A 182 -7.16 -1.44 4.62
CA HIS A 182 -8.03 -1.46 5.80
C HIS A 182 -8.12 -2.89 6.34
N LEU A 183 -7.99 -3.04 7.66
CA LEU A 183 -8.05 -4.33 8.33
C LEU A 183 -9.19 -4.35 9.35
N TYR A 184 -10.00 -5.40 9.29
CA TYR A 184 -11.08 -5.66 10.24
C TYR A 184 -10.78 -6.98 10.92
N TRP A 185 -10.93 -7.07 12.24
CA TRP A 185 -10.60 -8.28 12.98
C TRP A 185 -11.50 -8.48 14.19
N GLY A 186 -11.72 -9.75 14.54
CA GLY A 186 -12.56 -10.12 15.68
C GLY A 186 -12.94 -11.59 15.67
N GLU A 187 -13.93 -11.93 16.51
CA GLU A 187 -14.34 -13.31 16.74
C GLU A 187 -15.51 -13.77 15.84
N ASP A 188 -16.23 -12.83 15.23
CA ASP A 188 -17.42 -13.10 14.42
C ASP A 188 -17.23 -12.59 12.98
N ARG A 189 -17.04 -13.54 12.05
CA ARG A 189 -16.88 -13.26 10.61
C ARG A 189 -17.98 -12.38 10.04
N ALA A 190 -19.24 -12.65 10.40
CA ALA A 190 -20.39 -11.97 9.82
C ALA A 190 -20.52 -10.55 10.39
N ALA A 191 -20.31 -10.38 11.69
CA ALA A 191 -20.35 -9.07 12.33
C ALA A 191 -19.31 -8.09 11.73
N LEU A 192 -18.11 -8.59 11.35
CA LEU A 192 -17.10 -7.76 10.69
C LEU A 192 -17.50 -7.25 9.30
N LEU A 193 -18.41 -7.93 8.61
CA LEU A 193 -18.93 -7.47 7.30
C LEU A 193 -19.93 -6.33 7.44
N GLU A 194 -20.61 -6.25 8.60
CA GLU A 194 -21.52 -5.15 8.93
C GLU A 194 -20.77 -3.89 9.41
N GLU A 195 -19.51 -4.03 9.83
CA GLU A 195 -18.66 -2.90 10.23
C GLU A 195 -18.18 -2.11 9.03
N VAL A 196 -18.67 -0.88 8.92
CA VAL A 196 -18.37 0.06 7.82
C VAL A 196 -17.98 1.46 8.32
N THR A 197 -17.83 1.64 9.64
CA THR A 197 -17.58 2.92 10.30
C THR A 197 -16.15 3.04 10.83
N ASN A 198 -15.63 1.97 11.44
CA ASN A 198 -14.23 1.85 11.87
C ASN A 198 -13.50 0.88 10.95
N TRP A 199 -12.40 1.35 10.38
CA TRP A 199 -11.60 0.70 9.34
C TRP A 199 -10.13 1.06 9.54
N PRO A 200 -9.50 0.49 10.60
CA PRO A 200 -8.09 0.72 10.88
C PRO A 200 -7.24 0.54 9.63
N THR A 201 -6.37 1.52 9.36
CA THR A 201 -5.68 1.65 8.07
C THR A 201 -4.19 1.62 8.26
N TYR A 202 -3.53 0.87 7.38
CA TYR A 202 -2.12 0.56 7.50
C TYR A 202 -1.37 0.82 6.21
N TYR A 203 -0.19 1.44 6.34
CA TYR A 203 0.78 1.68 5.26
C TYR A 203 2.10 0.98 5.59
N PRO A 204 3.01 0.74 4.62
CA PRO A 204 4.29 0.10 4.88
C PRO A 204 5.08 0.86 5.97
N ALA A 205 5.62 0.13 6.94
CA ALA A 205 6.36 0.70 8.07
C ALA A 205 7.65 1.43 7.65
N SER A 206 8.13 1.21 6.42
CA SER A 206 9.28 1.91 5.86
C SER A 206 8.98 3.36 5.44
N LEU A 207 7.71 3.73 5.27
CA LEU A 207 7.33 5.08 4.88
C LEU A 207 7.39 6.03 6.08
N THR A 208 7.84 7.26 5.83
CA THR A 208 7.69 8.36 6.79
C THR A 208 6.25 8.89 6.77
N GLY A 209 5.82 9.56 7.83
CA GLY A 209 4.49 10.16 7.88
C GLY A 209 4.22 11.16 6.74
N ASN A 210 5.26 11.85 6.26
CA ASN A 210 5.14 12.76 5.10
C ASN A 210 4.95 12.01 3.78
N GLU A 211 5.59 10.84 3.62
CA GLU A 211 5.39 9.99 2.44
C GLU A 211 3.98 9.39 2.44
N VAL A 212 3.50 8.92 3.60
CA VAL A 212 2.10 8.49 3.77
C VAL A 212 1.14 9.61 3.40
N ALA A 213 1.37 10.83 3.92
CA ALA A 213 0.52 11.98 3.58
C ALA A 213 0.54 12.30 2.07
N ALA A 214 1.70 12.20 1.42
CA ALA A 214 1.82 12.41 -0.02
C ALA A 214 1.05 11.35 -0.82
N GLU A 215 1.14 10.08 -0.45
CA GLU A 215 0.36 9.00 -1.07
C GLU A 215 -1.15 9.24 -0.88
N MET A 216 -1.59 9.59 0.32
CA MET A 216 -3.01 9.87 0.61
C MET A 216 -3.59 11.07 -0.15
N MET A 217 -2.76 12.01 -0.61
CA MET A 217 -3.16 13.14 -1.45
C MET A 217 -3.10 12.82 -2.95
N ALA A 218 -2.36 11.78 -3.35
CA ALA A 218 -2.38 11.28 -4.72
C ALA A 218 -3.64 10.43 -5.02
N HIS A 219 -4.42 10.09 -3.98
CA HIS A 219 -5.66 9.31 -4.03
C HIS A 219 -6.91 10.13 -3.62
#